data_AF-D6GSS7-F1
#
_entry.id   AF-D6GSS7-F1
#
_cell.length_a   1.000
_cell.length_b   1.000
_cell.length_c   1.000
_cell.angle_alpha   90.00
_cell.angle_beta   90.00
_cell.angle_gamma   90.00
#
_symmetry.space_group_name_H-M   'P 1'
#
loop_
_entity.id
_entity.type
_entity.pdbx_description
1 polymer ?
#
loop_
_entity_poly.entity_id
_entity_poly.type
_entity_poly.pdbx_seq_one_letter_code
_entity_poly.pdbx_strand_id
1 'polypeptide(L)'
;MVIVGVATGLLLFYGFLVVSGINKGPYDGPIYFQDNPRHAIYLIFSLIPIAMGLPAWIAKKYWSSKEEEGQLELYDEYAVLYWKNKEFKIEKGELQIKIPEPQAIWYSTYLLQFPGHRIVLVNSLKEGKEKRRGACSLDIAISELSPYKKLKKRKQKDRAVFNFHGIRIVFGITTPAVFADSPYYVDYQNIVTIPNAPFVTCMVRERANPVHVVADVQIDIKLLQDDSLEEKHLSRQAILRMVELDKQIEID
;
A
#
# COMPACT_ATOMS: atom_id res chain seq x y z
N MET A 1 24.32 4.15 -10.23
CA MET A 1 24.71 5.09 -11.31
C MET A 1 24.87 6.54 -10.82
N VAL A 2 23.98 7.10 -9.99
CA VAL A 2 24.16 8.46 -9.44
C VAL A 2 25.47 8.59 -8.64
N ILE A 3 25.79 7.62 -7.78
CA ILE A 3 27.07 7.57 -7.05
C ILE A 3 28.28 7.58 -8.00
N VAL A 4 28.18 6.87 -9.13
CA VAL A 4 29.23 6.86 -10.16
C VAL A 4 29.35 8.23 -10.79
N GLY A 5 28.25 8.88 -11.15
CA GLY A 5 28.27 10.26 -11.66
C GLY A 5 28.89 11.25 -10.68
N VAL A 6 28.55 11.16 -9.40
CA VAL A 6 29.15 12.00 -8.34
C VAL A 6 30.65 11.72 -8.20
N ALA A 7 31.06 10.45 -8.19
CA ALA A 7 32.47 10.07 -8.10
C ALA A 7 33.27 10.56 -9.32
N THR A 8 32.74 10.41 -10.54
CA THR A 8 33.34 10.94 -11.76
C THR A 8 33.45 12.48 -11.72
N GLY A 9 32.43 13.16 -11.22
CA GLY A 9 32.43 14.60 -11.01
C GLY A 9 33.54 15.06 -10.06
N LEU A 10 33.70 14.38 -8.92
CA LEU A 10 34.77 14.65 -7.96
C LEU A 10 36.16 14.36 -8.53
N LEU A 11 36.31 13.31 -9.34
CA LEU A 11 37.56 13.00 -10.03
C LEU A 11 37.94 14.07 -11.06
N LEU A 12 36.97 14.58 -11.83
CA LEU A 12 37.19 15.68 -12.77
C LEU A 12 37.56 16.97 -12.03
N PHE A 13 36.90 17.26 -10.92
CA PHE A 13 37.22 18.40 -10.06
C PHE A 13 38.65 18.29 -9.49
N TYR A 14 39.02 17.12 -8.98
CA TYR A 14 40.37 16.86 -8.50
C TYR A 14 41.41 17.00 -9.63
N GLY A 15 41.15 16.44 -10.81
CA GLY A 15 42.01 16.59 -11.97
C GLY A 15 42.20 18.06 -12.37
N PHE A 16 41.12 18.85 -12.33
CA PHE A 16 41.19 20.30 -12.56
C PHE A 16 42.09 21.00 -11.54
N LEU A 17 42.00 20.66 -10.24
CA LEU A 17 42.86 21.24 -9.21
C LEU A 17 44.33 20.87 -9.38
N VAL A 18 44.62 19.65 -9.87
CA VAL A 18 45.99 19.18 -10.14
C VAL A 18 46.58 19.87 -11.37
N VAL A 19 45.84 19.94 -12.47
CA VAL A 19 46.31 20.56 -13.73
C VAL A 19 46.46 22.07 -13.57
N SER A 20 45.56 22.72 -12.84
CA SER A 20 45.66 24.15 -12.56
C SER A 20 46.75 24.50 -11.55
N GLY A 21 47.38 23.53 -10.87
CA GLY A 21 48.43 23.78 -9.87
C GLY A 21 47.90 24.35 -8.53
N ILE A 22 46.58 24.58 -8.42
CA ILE A 22 45.92 25.09 -7.22
C ILE A 22 46.12 24.15 -6.02
N ASN A 23 46.28 22.84 -6.27
CA ASN A 23 46.54 21.86 -5.22
C ASN A 23 47.94 21.97 -4.58
N LYS A 24 48.92 22.61 -5.22
CA LYS A 24 50.30 22.75 -4.72
C LYS A 24 50.49 23.99 -3.83
N GLY A 25 49.51 24.89 -3.82
CA GLY A 25 49.50 26.07 -2.96
C GLY A 25 49.29 27.37 -3.73
N PRO A 26 49.28 28.52 -3.02
CA PRO A 26 48.88 29.80 -3.59
C PRO A 26 49.87 30.34 -4.65
N TYR A 27 51.11 29.84 -4.71
CA TYR A 27 52.17 30.35 -5.61
C TYR A 27 52.37 29.52 -6.88
N ASP A 28 51.79 28.32 -6.95
CA ASP A 28 51.90 27.40 -8.10
C ASP A 28 50.65 27.41 -8.99
N GLY A 29 49.60 28.11 -8.55
CA GLY A 29 48.37 28.30 -9.32
C GLY A 29 48.47 29.46 -10.33
N PRO A 30 47.41 29.67 -11.14
CA PRO A 30 47.35 30.76 -12.12
C PRO A 30 47.65 32.12 -11.48
N ILE A 31 48.47 32.94 -12.17
CA ILE A 31 48.95 34.25 -11.69
C ILE A 31 47.80 35.12 -11.16
N TYR A 32 46.66 35.13 -11.85
CA TYR A 32 45.46 35.86 -11.46
C TYR A 32 44.97 35.55 -10.04
N PHE A 33 45.08 34.29 -9.60
CA PHE A 33 44.66 33.85 -8.26
C PHE A 33 45.69 34.13 -7.17
N GLN A 34 46.94 34.38 -7.53
CA GLN A 34 47.97 34.86 -6.61
C GLN A 34 47.65 36.28 -6.15
N ASP A 35 47.24 37.13 -7.11
CA ASP A 35 46.81 38.51 -6.85
C ASP A 35 45.41 38.57 -6.21
N ASN A 36 44.56 37.56 -6.43
CA ASN A 36 43.16 37.54 -6.00
C ASN A 36 42.78 36.22 -5.30
N PRO A 37 43.35 35.89 -4.13
CA PRO A 37 43.17 34.59 -3.48
C PRO A 37 41.72 34.30 -3.08
N ARG A 38 40.92 35.34 -2.77
CA ARG A 38 39.48 35.20 -2.48
C ARG A 38 38.68 34.68 -3.68
N HIS A 39 39.08 35.04 -4.90
CA HIS A 39 38.40 34.59 -6.12
C HIS A 39 38.67 33.11 -6.37
N ALA A 40 39.86 32.61 -6.02
CA ALA A 40 40.17 31.18 -6.08
C ALA A 40 39.26 30.37 -5.14
N ILE A 41 39.01 30.87 -3.92
CA ILE A 41 38.10 30.25 -2.95
C ILE A 41 36.68 30.18 -3.54
N TYR A 42 36.16 31.29 -4.06
CA TYR A 42 34.83 31.30 -4.68
C TYR A 42 34.74 30.36 -5.88
N LEU A 43 35.79 30.26 -6.69
CA LEU A 43 35.84 29.33 -7.82
C LEU A 43 35.79 27.88 -7.34
N ILE A 44 36.61 27.50 -6.35
CA ILE A 44 36.62 26.15 -5.77
C ILE A 44 35.24 25.78 -5.22
N PHE A 45 34.66 26.64 -4.38
CA PHE A 45 33.36 26.38 -3.76
C PHE A 45 32.19 26.39 -4.75
N SER A 46 32.26 27.17 -5.82
CA SER A 46 31.24 27.16 -6.88
C SER A 46 31.38 25.98 -7.83
N LEU A 47 32.60 25.49 -8.08
CA LEU A 47 32.82 24.34 -8.95
C LEU A 47 32.36 23.03 -8.32
N ILE A 48 32.45 22.86 -7.00
CA ILE A 48 32.01 21.64 -6.29
C ILE A 48 30.54 21.28 -6.60
N PRO A 49 29.54 22.15 -6.40
CA PRO A 49 28.15 21.83 -6.70
C PRO A 49 27.90 21.63 -8.20
N ILE A 50 28.65 22.31 -9.08
CA ILE A 50 28.56 22.11 -10.53
C ILE A 50 29.12 20.74 -10.92
N ALA A 51 30.30 20.39 -10.43
CA ALA A 51 31.00 19.15 -10.70
C ALA A 51 30.24 17.93 -10.15
N MET A 52 29.51 18.08 -9.04
CA MET A 52 28.64 17.01 -8.53
C MET A 52 27.27 16.99 -9.24
N GLY A 53 26.68 18.18 -9.46
CA GLY A 53 25.32 18.33 -9.95
C GLY A 53 25.16 17.97 -11.43
N LEU A 54 26.05 18.44 -12.31
CA LEU A 54 25.95 18.21 -13.75
C LEU A 54 26.03 16.71 -14.09
N PRO A 55 27.04 15.95 -13.60
CA PRO A 55 27.14 14.52 -13.87
C PRO A 55 26.03 13.70 -13.22
N ALA A 56 25.59 14.07 -12.00
CA ALA A 56 24.44 13.43 -11.37
C ALA A 56 23.15 13.64 -12.20
N TRP A 57 22.95 14.83 -12.76
CA TRP A 57 21.83 15.13 -13.64
C TRP A 57 21.92 14.38 -14.97
N ILE A 58 23.10 14.32 -15.60
CA ILE A 58 23.32 13.54 -16.83
C ILE A 58 23.07 12.05 -16.57
N ALA A 59 23.59 11.51 -15.46
CA ALA A 59 23.36 10.12 -15.05
C ALA A 59 21.87 9.85 -14.81
N LYS A 60 21.15 10.78 -14.17
CA LYS A 60 19.69 10.70 -14.00
C LYS A 60 18.96 10.67 -15.34
N LYS A 61 19.34 11.56 -16.28
CA LYS A 61 18.72 11.65 -17.62
C LYS A 61 18.99 10.38 -18.44
N TYR A 62 20.22 9.88 -18.42
CA TYR A 62 20.61 8.65 -19.12
C TYR A 62 19.87 7.42 -18.57
N TRP A 63 19.74 7.32 -17.24
CA TRP A 63 18.99 6.23 -16.62
C TRP A 63 17.51 6.28 -16.99
N SER A 64 16.90 7.47 -16.98
CA SER A 64 15.51 7.63 -17.41
C SER A 64 15.28 7.29 -18.89
N SER A 65 16.32 7.30 -19.72
CA SER A 65 16.21 6.86 -21.13
C SER A 65 16.23 5.33 -21.30
N LYS A 66 16.66 4.58 -20.28
CA LYS A 66 16.70 3.12 -20.29
C LYS A 66 15.60 2.50 -19.41
N GLU A 67 14.56 3.27 -19.13
CA GLU A 67 13.38 2.74 -18.45
C GLU A 67 12.76 1.67 -19.33
N GLU A 68 12.62 0.47 -18.79
CA GLU A 68 12.00 -0.65 -19.48
C GLU A 68 10.49 -0.47 -19.44
N GLU A 69 9.84 -0.59 -20.59
CA GLU A 69 8.39 -0.57 -20.69
C GLU A 69 7.83 -1.97 -20.41
N GLY A 70 6.77 -2.02 -19.60
CA GLY A 70 5.98 -3.22 -19.36
C GLY A 70 4.55 -2.99 -19.85
N GLN A 71 3.91 -4.04 -20.34
CA GLN A 71 2.50 -4.00 -20.72
C GLN A 71 1.70 -4.92 -19.80
N LEU A 72 0.51 -4.47 -19.44
CA LEU A 72 -0.41 -5.21 -18.59
C LEU A 72 -1.76 -5.30 -19.28
N GLU A 73 -2.19 -6.52 -19.56
CA GLU A 73 -3.52 -6.81 -20.09
C GLU A 73 -4.37 -7.44 -18.98
N LEU A 74 -5.59 -6.91 -18.82
CA LEU A 74 -6.52 -7.29 -17.76
C LEU A 74 -7.68 -8.08 -18.37
N TYR A 75 -7.95 -9.26 -17.81
CA TYR A 75 -9.10 -10.11 -18.14
C TYR A 75 -9.86 -10.46 -16.86
N ASP A 76 -11.14 -10.84 -16.95
CA ASP A 76 -11.99 -11.02 -15.76
C ASP A 76 -11.43 -11.98 -14.70
N GLU A 77 -10.75 -13.05 -15.14
CA GLU A 77 -10.25 -14.13 -14.28
C GLU A 77 -8.71 -14.19 -14.18
N TYR A 78 -7.98 -13.49 -15.05
CA TYR A 78 -6.52 -13.47 -15.04
C TYR A 78 -5.97 -12.16 -15.62
N ALA A 79 -4.73 -11.82 -15.29
CA ALA A 79 -4.00 -10.71 -15.90
C ALA A 79 -2.73 -11.24 -16.59
N VAL A 80 -2.34 -10.63 -17.70
CA VAL A 80 -1.10 -10.97 -18.40
C VAL A 80 -0.13 -9.80 -18.29
N LEU A 81 1.02 -10.05 -17.66
CA LEU A 81 2.11 -9.09 -17.54
C LEU A 81 3.18 -9.43 -18.57
N TYR A 82 3.40 -8.54 -19.52
CA TYR A 82 4.51 -8.58 -20.46
C TYR A 82 5.66 -7.73 -19.92
N TRP A 83 6.75 -8.39 -19.53
CA TRP A 83 7.92 -7.71 -18.97
C TRP A 83 9.21 -8.39 -19.42
N LYS A 84 10.17 -7.62 -19.95
CA LYS A 84 11.46 -8.13 -20.48
C LYS A 84 11.29 -9.24 -21.53
N ASN A 85 10.37 -9.07 -22.47
CA ASN A 85 10.01 -10.07 -23.48
C ASN A 85 9.60 -11.44 -22.90
N LYS A 86 9.07 -11.43 -21.67
CA LYS A 86 8.49 -12.61 -21.02
C LYS A 86 7.05 -12.30 -20.67
N GLU A 87 6.22 -13.32 -20.83
CA GLU A 87 4.80 -13.28 -20.50
C GLU A 87 4.60 -13.97 -19.16
N PHE A 88 3.92 -13.29 -18.25
CA PHE A 88 3.57 -13.83 -16.95
C PHE A 88 2.06 -13.77 -16.79
N LYS A 89 1.43 -14.96 -16.76
CA LYS A 89 0.02 -15.07 -16.42
C LYS A 89 -0.14 -15.01 -14.90
N ILE A 90 -1.02 -14.12 -14.44
CA ILE A 90 -1.36 -13.90 -13.04
C ILE A 90 -2.82 -14.28 -12.87
N GLU A 91 -3.08 -15.42 -12.24
CA GLU A 91 -4.46 -15.82 -11.91
C GLU A 91 -5.01 -14.95 -10.78
N LYS A 92 -6.32 -14.70 -10.82
CA LYS A 92 -7.03 -13.93 -9.80
C LYS A 92 -6.95 -14.61 -8.44
N GLY A 93 -6.58 -13.85 -7.41
CA GLY A 93 -6.43 -14.36 -6.06
C GLY A 93 -5.09 -15.05 -5.77
N GLU A 94 -4.13 -15.00 -6.70
CA GLU A 94 -2.79 -15.55 -6.48
C GLU A 94 -1.71 -14.48 -6.24
N LEU A 95 -1.98 -13.23 -6.60
CA LEU A 95 -0.99 -12.16 -6.60
C LEU A 95 -0.72 -11.60 -5.21
N GLN A 96 0.51 -11.67 -4.73
CA GLN A 96 0.96 -10.96 -3.54
C GLN A 96 1.77 -9.75 -3.93
N ILE A 97 1.23 -8.55 -3.66
CA ILE A 97 1.96 -7.30 -3.82
C ILE A 97 2.56 -6.93 -2.47
N LYS A 98 3.89 -6.86 -2.38
CA LYS A 98 4.62 -6.40 -1.20
C LYS A 98 5.33 -5.10 -1.53
N ILE A 99 5.29 -4.18 -0.58
CA ILE A 99 6.03 -2.93 -0.62
C ILE A 99 7.15 -3.10 0.43
N PRO A 100 8.42 -3.23 0.02
CA PRO A 100 9.52 -3.39 0.96
C PRO A 100 9.76 -2.09 1.73
N GLU A 101 9.98 -2.21 3.04
CA GLU A 101 10.47 -1.14 3.90
C GLU A 101 11.95 -1.43 4.25
N PRO A 102 12.84 -0.43 4.29
CA PRO A 102 12.61 1.00 4.02
C PRO A 102 12.50 1.33 2.52
N GLN A 103 11.63 2.28 2.18
CA GLN A 103 11.52 2.81 0.83
C GLN A 103 12.52 3.94 0.59
N ALA A 104 13.03 4.03 -0.64
CA ALA A 104 13.78 5.21 -1.06
C ALA A 104 12.81 6.40 -1.23
N ILE A 105 13.23 7.60 -0.81
CA ILE A 105 12.41 8.82 -0.93
C ILE A 105 12.09 9.14 -2.41
N TRP A 106 12.93 8.68 -3.35
CA TRP A 106 12.91 9.12 -4.75
C TRP A 106 12.25 8.11 -5.70
N TYR A 107 11.97 6.88 -5.24
CA TYR A 107 11.32 5.85 -6.06
C TYR A 107 10.62 4.81 -5.18
N SER A 108 9.46 4.35 -5.64
CA SER A 108 8.73 3.25 -5.01
C SER A 108 9.15 1.93 -5.63
N THR A 109 9.31 0.92 -4.79
CA THR A 109 9.61 -0.46 -5.22
C THR A 109 8.40 -1.32 -4.94
N TYR A 110 7.97 -2.08 -5.94
CA TYR A 110 6.86 -3.02 -5.87
C TYR A 110 7.38 -4.43 -6.09
N LEU A 111 6.95 -5.35 -5.24
CA LEU A 111 7.30 -6.76 -5.35
C LEU A 111 6.06 -7.57 -5.64
N LEU A 112 5.97 -8.09 -6.87
CA LEU A 112 4.91 -8.96 -7.34
C LEU A 112 5.33 -10.42 -7.11
N GLN A 113 4.56 -11.16 -6.33
CA GLN A 113 4.82 -12.57 -6.04
C GLN A 113 3.58 -13.40 -6.36
N PHE A 114 3.73 -14.38 -7.25
CA PHE A 114 2.69 -15.32 -7.69
C PHE A 114 3.34 -16.71 -7.89
N PRO A 115 2.60 -17.81 -8.12
CA PRO A 115 3.16 -19.15 -8.13
C PRO A 115 4.38 -19.28 -9.04
N GLY A 116 5.51 -19.73 -8.48
CA GLY A 116 6.77 -19.93 -9.21
C GLY A 116 7.56 -18.65 -9.55
N HIS A 117 7.02 -17.45 -9.30
CA HIS A 117 7.63 -16.21 -9.79
C HIS A 117 7.66 -15.07 -8.77
N ARG A 118 8.74 -14.30 -8.82
CA ARG A 118 8.94 -13.09 -8.02
C ARG A 118 9.52 -12.01 -8.94
N ILE A 119 8.74 -10.97 -9.19
CA ILE A 119 9.12 -9.84 -10.03
C ILE A 119 9.26 -8.60 -9.15
N VAL A 120 10.36 -7.87 -9.33
CA VAL A 120 10.62 -6.60 -8.64
C VAL A 120 10.51 -5.49 -9.67
N LEU A 121 9.54 -4.62 -9.48
CA LEU A 121 9.32 -3.43 -10.30
C LEU A 121 9.69 -2.20 -9.49
N VAL A 122 10.28 -1.22 -10.15
CA VAL A 122 10.68 0.05 -9.54
C VAL A 122 10.07 1.15 -10.39
N ASN A 123 9.48 2.15 -9.74
CA ASN A 123 8.88 3.26 -10.46
C ASN A 123 9.90 3.98 -11.35
N SER A 124 9.41 4.39 -12.51
CA SER A 124 10.10 5.26 -13.44
C SER A 124 10.47 6.59 -12.77
N LEU A 125 11.60 7.19 -13.15
CA LEU A 125 11.92 8.57 -12.74
C LEU A 125 10.96 9.58 -13.39
N LYS A 126 10.21 9.16 -14.41
CA LYS A 126 9.13 9.92 -15.05
C LYS A 126 7.74 9.61 -14.51
N GLU A 127 7.59 8.78 -13.47
CA GLU A 127 6.29 8.36 -12.90
C GLU A 127 5.35 9.56 -12.65
N GLY A 128 5.86 10.66 -12.10
CA GLY A 128 5.05 11.87 -11.87
C GLY A 128 4.54 12.55 -13.15
N LYS A 129 5.27 12.44 -14.28
CA LYS A 129 4.82 12.91 -15.59
C LYS A 129 3.85 11.91 -16.23
N GLU A 130 4.06 10.62 -16.04
CA GLU A 130 3.21 9.53 -16.56
C GLU A 130 1.83 9.54 -15.89
N LYS A 131 1.77 9.77 -14.57
CA LYS A 131 0.51 9.96 -13.83
C LYS A 131 -0.35 11.09 -14.39
N ARG A 132 0.27 12.22 -14.76
CA ARG A 132 -0.44 13.36 -15.38
C ARG A 132 -0.99 13.03 -16.77
N ARG A 133 -0.47 12.00 -17.44
CA ARG A 133 -0.92 11.53 -18.75
C ARG A 133 -1.97 10.41 -18.68
N GLY A 134 -2.32 9.95 -17.48
CA GLY A 134 -3.63 9.36 -17.20
C GLY A 134 -3.80 7.85 -17.38
N ALA A 135 -2.79 7.06 -17.78
CA ALA A 135 -2.97 5.59 -17.85
C ALA A 135 -1.68 4.73 -17.78
N CYS A 136 -0.50 5.28 -18.03
CA CYS A 136 0.72 4.48 -18.24
C CYS A 136 1.68 4.47 -17.03
N SER A 137 1.20 4.80 -15.83
CA SER A 137 2.06 4.86 -14.64
C SER A 137 2.10 3.51 -13.93
N LEU A 138 3.25 3.14 -13.35
CA LEU A 138 3.38 1.87 -12.64
C LEU A 138 2.46 1.84 -11.42
N ASP A 139 2.28 2.95 -10.72
CA ASP A 139 1.35 3.03 -9.58
C ASP A 139 -0.10 2.75 -9.98
N ILE A 140 -0.53 3.28 -11.14
CA ILE A 140 -1.87 3.01 -11.69
C ILE A 140 -1.97 1.53 -12.06
N ALA A 141 -0.99 0.97 -12.78
CA ALA A 141 -0.99 -0.45 -13.14
C ALA A 141 -1.03 -1.38 -11.90
N ILE A 142 -0.31 -1.04 -10.83
CA ILE A 142 -0.34 -1.78 -9.57
C ILE A 142 -1.70 -1.64 -8.86
N SER A 143 -2.37 -0.50 -8.99
CA SER A 143 -3.73 -0.29 -8.46
C SER A 143 -4.78 -1.11 -9.22
N GLU A 144 -4.65 -1.22 -10.54
CA GLU A 144 -5.51 -2.05 -11.40
C GLU A 144 -5.29 -3.55 -11.14
N LEU A 145 -4.10 -3.95 -10.69
CA LEU A 145 -3.83 -5.32 -10.23
C LEU A 145 -4.42 -5.65 -8.85
N SER A 146 -5.06 -4.70 -8.17
CA SER A 146 -5.63 -4.93 -6.85
C SER A 146 -6.69 -6.04 -6.77
N PRO A 147 -7.57 -6.28 -7.77
CA PRO A 147 -8.55 -7.37 -7.74
C PRO A 147 -7.91 -8.76 -7.81
N TYR A 148 -6.74 -8.87 -8.43
CA TYR A 148 -6.00 -10.14 -8.55
C TYR A 148 -5.21 -10.49 -7.29
N LYS A 149 -5.18 -9.59 -6.30
CA LYS A 149 -4.46 -9.82 -5.05
C LYS A 149 -4.98 -11.08 -4.37
N LYS A 150 -4.05 -11.95 -4.00
CA LYS A 150 -4.28 -13.01 -3.03
C LYS A 150 -4.87 -12.39 -1.78
N LEU A 151 -6.16 -12.65 -1.59
CA LEU A 151 -6.85 -12.33 -0.35
C LEU A 151 -5.99 -12.86 0.78
N LYS A 152 -5.38 -11.95 1.55
CA LYS A 152 -4.57 -12.33 2.69
C LYS A 152 -5.47 -13.21 3.58
N LYS A 153 -5.07 -14.46 3.79
CA LYS A 153 -5.55 -15.31 4.90
C LYS A 153 -5.33 -14.68 6.30
N ARG A 154 -4.91 -13.41 6.40
CA ARG A 154 -4.86 -12.63 7.65
C ARG A 154 -6.24 -12.18 8.17
N LYS A 155 -7.35 -12.42 7.45
CA LYS A 155 -8.70 -12.51 8.04
C LYS A 155 -9.15 -13.97 8.28
N GLN A 156 -8.20 -14.91 8.39
CA GLN A 156 -8.48 -16.33 8.64
C GLN A 156 -7.76 -16.85 9.90
N LYS A 157 -6.93 -16.04 10.57
CA LYS A 157 -6.17 -16.48 11.75
C LYS A 157 -6.89 -16.31 13.09
N ASP A 158 -8.03 -15.62 13.12
CA ASP A 158 -8.97 -15.60 14.25
C ASP A 158 -10.41 -15.82 13.77
N ARG A 159 -10.65 -16.87 12.95
CA ARG A 159 -12.03 -17.35 12.79
C ARG A 159 -12.36 -18.20 14.01
N ALA A 160 -12.51 -17.53 15.15
CA ALA A 160 -13.02 -18.17 16.34
C ALA A 160 -14.42 -18.72 15.99
N VAL A 161 -14.55 -20.02 16.14
CA VAL A 161 -15.86 -20.68 16.10
C VAL A 161 -16.41 -20.49 17.51
N PHE A 162 -17.52 -19.78 17.62
CA PHE A 162 -18.25 -19.59 18.86
C PHE A 162 -19.47 -20.50 18.82
N ASN A 163 -19.69 -21.27 19.88
CA ASN A 163 -20.85 -22.14 19.98
C ASN A 163 -21.81 -21.54 20.99
N PHE A 164 -22.87 -20.90 20.49
CA PHE A 164 -23.86 -20.20 21.29
C PHE A 164 -25.08 -21.09 21.47
N HIS A 165 -25.26 -21.68 22.65
CA HIS A 165 -26.39 -22.57 22.96
C HIS A 165 -26.69 -23.64 21.89
N GLY A 166 -25.64 -24.23 21.30
CA GLY A 166 -25.76 -25.25 20.24
C GLY A 166 -25.80 -24.70 18.81
N ILE A 167 -25.81 -23.38 18.63
CA ILE A 167 -25.70 -22.70 17.34
C ILE A 167 -24.22 -22.43 17.06
N ARG A 168 -23.73 -23.01 15.95
CA ARG A 168 -22.35 -22.82 15.52
C ARG A 168 -22.20 -21.51 14.75
N ILE A 169 -21.48 -20.55 15.34
CA ILE A 169 -21.22 -19.23 14.77
C ILE A 169 -19.75 -19.16 14.34
N VAL A 170 -19.53 -18.88 13.06
CA VAL A 170 -18.21 -18.66 12.50
C VAL A 170 -18.08 -17.18 12.18
N PHE A 171 -17.30 -16.46 12.97
CA PHE A 171 -17.16 -15.01 12.80
C PHE A 171 -16.65 -14.63 11.39
N GLY A 172 -17.26 -13.62 10.80
CA GLY A 172 -17.04 -13.15 9.45
C GLY A 172 -17.71 -13.99 8.35
N ILE A 173 -18.48 -15.02 8.69
CA ILE A 173 -19.21 -15.88 7.73
C ILE A 173 -20.68 -16.04 8.13
N THR A 174 -20.94 -16.46 9.36
CA THR A 174 -22.32 -16.68 9.83
C THR A 174 -23.05 -15.36 9.89
N THR A 175 -24.28 -15.34 9.40
CA THR A 175 -25.17 -14.17 9.42
C THR A 175 -26.21 -14.31 10.53
N PRO A 176 -26.82 -13.21 10.99
CA PRO A 176 -27.91 -13.24 11.96
C PRO A 176 -29.12 -14.10 11.55
N ALA A 177 -29.29 -14.39 10.26
CA ALA A 177 -30.32 -15.30 9.78
C ALA A 177 -30.24 -16.72 10.42
N VAL A 178 -29.08 -17.12 10.96
CA VAL A 178 -28.92 -18.39 11.69
C VAL A 178 -29.86 -18.50 12.91
N PHE A 179 -30.31 -17.38 13.46
CA PHE A 179 -31.23 -17.36 14.60
C PHE A 179 -32.71 -17.52 14.18
N ALA A 180 -33.05 -17.46 12.89
CA ALA A 180 -34.42 -17.54 12.42
C ALA A 180 -35.13 -18.84 12.87
N ASP A 181 -34.41 -19.95 12.82
CA ASP A 181 -34.90 -21.30 13.18
C ASP A 181 -34.51 -21.70 14.63
N SER A 182 -34.08 -20.74 15.43
CA SER A 182 -33.62 -20.95 16.81
C SER A 182 -34.61 -20.38 17.84
N PRO A 183 -34.53 -20.79 19.13
CA PRO A 183 -35.33 -20.18 20.19
C PRO A 183 -34.92 -18.72 20.46
N TYR A 184 -33.87 -18.22 19.81
CA TYR A 184 -33.38 -16.85 19.93
C TYR A 184 -33.71 -16.03 18.68
N TYR A 185 -33.70 -14.70 18.81
CA TYR A 185 -33.78 -13.78 17.68
C TYR A 185 -32.92 -12.54 17.93
N VAL A 186 -32.51 -11.88 16.85
CA VAL A 186 -31.77 -10.62 16.93
C VAL A 186 -32.76 -9.46 16.92
N ASP A 187 -32.64 -8.57 17.90
CA ASP A 187 -33.42 -7.35 18.01
C ASP A 187 -32.76 -6.24 17.17
N TYR A 188 -33.39 -5.94 16.03
CA TYR A 188 -32.98 -4.85 15.14
C TYR A 188 -33.68 -3.52 15.44
N GLN A 189 -34.54 -3.43 16.45
CA GLN A 189 -35.17 -2.16 16.84
C GLN A 189 -34.24 -1.33 17.72
N ASN A 190 -33.45 -2.00 18.57
CA ASN A 190 -32.50 -1.37 19.49
C ASN A 190 -31.06 -1.48 19.00
N ILE A 191 -30.76 -0.88 17.84
CA ILE A 191 -29.41 -0.91 17.26
C ILE A 191 -28.52 0.15 17.91
N VAL A 192 -27.36 -0.28 18.41
CA VAL A 192 -26.33 0.62 18.94
C VAL A 192 -25.25 0.83 17.88
N THR A 193 -25.16 2.06 17.38
CA THR A 193 -24.10 2.50 16.46
C THR A 193 -22.95 3.13 17.23
N ILE A 194 -21.72 2.73 16.94
CA ILE A 194 -20.52 3.36 17.51
C ILE A 194 -19.91 4.29 16.45
N PRO A 195 -19.70 5.59 16.74
CA PRO A 195 -19.10 6.53 15.80
C PRO A 195 -17.75 6.01 15.25
N ASN A 196 -17.59 6.06 13.93
CA ASN A 196 -16.40 5.58 13.20
C ASN A 196 -16.09 4.08 13.34
N ALA A 197 -16.99 3.27 13.92
CA ALA A 197 -16.85 1.83 13.93
C ALA A 197 -17.49 1.22 12.68
N PRO A 198 -16.83 0.25 12.03
CA PRO A 198 -17.36 -0.37 10.82
C PRO A 198 -18.35 -1.53 11.13
N PHE A 199 -19.08 -1.43 12.24
CA PHE A 199 -20.03 -2.43 12.69
C PHE A 199 -21.13 -1.79 13.54
N VAL A 200 -22.28 -2.45 13.63
CA VAL A 200 -23.33 -2.14 14.61
C VAL A 200 -23.46 -3.25 15.63
N THR A 201 -24.00 -2.92 16.81
CA THR A 201 -24.28 -3.90 17.86
C THR A 201 -25.79 -4.05 18.02
N CYS A 202 -26.27 -5.29 17.98
CA CYS A 202 -27.66 -5.65 18.21
C CYS A 202 -27.75 -6.62 19.39
N MET A 203 -28.87 -6.62 20.10
CA MET A 203 -29.13 -7.58 21.18
C MET A 203 -29.71 -8.87 20.60
N VAL A 204 -29.43 -9.99 21.25
CA VAL A 204 -30.05 -11.29 20.99
C VAL A 204 -30.91 -11.64 22.19
N ARG A 205 -32.18 -11.97 21.93
CA ARG A 205 -33.21 -12.22 22.94
C ARG A 205 -33.80 -13.60 22.77
N GLU A 206 -34.35 -14.15 23.86
CA GLU A 206 -35.13 -15.39 23.80
C GLU A 206 -36.55 -15.11 23.28
N ARG A 207 -37.04 -15.95 22.36
CA ARG A 207 -38.41 -15.83 21.82
C ARG A 207 -39.47 -16.10 22.88
N ALA A 208 -39.21 -17.05 23.79
CA ALA A 208 -40.10 -17.40 24.89
C ALA A 208 -40.14 -16.32 25.98
N ASN A 209 -39.05 -15.55 26.13
CA ASN A 209 -38.95 -14.47 27.11
C ASN A 209 -38.22 -13.25 26.51
N PRO A 210 -38.95 -12.33 25.83
CA PRO A 210 -38.37 -11.17 25.16
C PRO A 210 -37.65 -10.15 26.07
N VAL A 211 -37.88 -10.22 27.38
CA VAL A 211 -37.22 -9.41 28.43
C VAL A 211 -35.78 -9.89 28.66
N HIS A 212 -35.51 -11.17 28.37
CA HIS A 212 -34.21 -11.79 28.58
C HIS A 212 -33.29 -11.59 27.38
N VAL A 213 -32.21 -10.84 27.60
CA VAL A 213 -31.11 -10.65 26.66
C VAL A 213 -30.03 -11.67 26.97
N VAL A 214 -29.78 -12.52 25.97
CA VAL A 214 -28.88 -13.67 26.06
C VAL A 214 -27.51 -13.41 25.41
N ALA A 215 -27.41 -12.37 24.57
CA ALA A 215 -26.13 -11.95 24.00
C ALA A 215 -26.19 -10.57 23.33
N ASP A 216 -25.02 -9.98 23.11
CA ASP A 216 -24.80 -8.90 22.15
C ASP A 216 -24.09 -9.45 20.89
N VAL A 217 -24.56 -9.06 19.71
CA VAL A 217 -23.99 -9.45 18.42
C VAL A 217 -23.49 -8.22 17.65
N GLN A 218 -22.25 -8.27 17.16
CA GLN A 218 -21.67 -7.24 16.31
C GLN A 218 -21.78 -7.65 14.84
N ILE A 219 -22.37 -6.80 14.01
CA ILE A 219 -22.67 -7.07 12.59
C ILE A 219 -21.84 -6.12 11.71
N ASP A 220 -21.14 -6.66 10.70
CA ASP A 220 -20.33 -5.88 9.76
C ASP A 220 -21.20 -5.00 8.86
N ILE A 221 -20.94 -3.69 8.81
CA ILE A 221 -21.67 -2.74 7.95
C ILE A 221 -20.82 -2.19 6.81
N LYS A 222 -19.57 -2.65 6.63
CA LYS A 222 -18.64 -2.11 5.60
C LYS A 222 -19.16 -2.21 4.17
N LEU A 223 -20.06 -3.15 3.91
CA LEU A 223 -20.60 -3.45 2.59
C LEU A 223 -21.96 -2.79 2.34
N LEU A 224 -22.53 -2.09 3.33
CA LEU A 224 -23.76 -1.32 3.17
C LEU A 224 -23.41 0.05 2.56
N GLN A 225 -24.09 0.40 1.46
CA GLN A 225 -23.74 1.57 0.65
C GLN A 225 -24.32 2.89 1.17
N ASP A 226 -25.19 2.87 2.20
CA ASP A 226 -25.72 4.05 2.90
C ASP A 226 -26.35 3.60 4.23
N ASP A 227 -26.67 4.55 5.12
CA ASP A 227 -27.23 4.47 6.50
C ASP A 227 -28.51 3.59 6.69
N SER A 228 -28.84 2.74 5.73
CA SER A 228 -29.87 1.70 5.74
C SER A 228 -29.58 0.59 6.78
N LEU A 229 -29.75 0.91 8.07
CA LEU A 229 -29.75 -0.04 9.18
C LEU A 229 -31.07 -0.83 9.27
N GLU A 230 -31.62 -1.24 8.13
CA GLU A 230 -32.84 -2.04 8.10
C GLU A 230 -32.52 -3.52 8.34
N GLU A 231 -33.43 -4.22 9.01
CA GLU A 231 -33.33 -5.66 9.29
C GLU A 231 -33.03 -6.49 8.03
N LYS A 232 -33.66 -6.17 6.90
CA LYS A 232 -33.47 -6.89 5.62
C LYS A 232 -32.01 -6.85 5.15
N HIS A 233 -31.30 -5.78 5.45
CA HIS A 233 -29.90 -5.59 5.08
C HIS A 233 -28.97 -6.19 6.14
N LEU A 234 -29.23 -5.94 7.43
CA LEU A 234 -28.41 -6.42 8.55
C LEU A 234 -28.45 -7.94 8.73
N SER A 235 -29.61 -8.57 8.53
CA SER A 235 -29.77 -10.04 8.63
C SER A 235 -28.90 -10.83 7.64
N ARG A 236 -28.43 -10.17 6.58
CA ARG A 236 -27.57 -10.74 5.53
C ARG A 236 -26.08 -10.43 5.71
N GLN A 237 -25.75 -9.57 6.67
CA GLN A 237 -24.35 -9.22 6.95
C GLN A 237 -23.70 -10.23 7.90
N ALA A 238 -22.38 -10.27 7.87
CA ALA A 238 -21.61 -11.21 8.68
C ALA A 238 -21.52 -10.77 10.15
N ILE A 239 -21.66 -11.73 11.06
CA ILE A 239 -21.40 -11.54 12.49
C ILE A 239 -19.88 -11.45 12.71
N LEU A 240 -19.39 -10.34 13.25
CA LEU A 240 -17.98 -10.13 13.56
C LEU A 240 -17.59 -10.63 14.94
N ARG A 241 -18.52 -10.53 15.90
CA ARG A 241 -18.30 -10.93 17.29
C ARG A 241 -19.64 -11.18 17.97
N MET A 242 -19.62 -12.03 18.99
CA MET A 242 -20.73 -12.24 19.90
C MET A 242 -20.23 -12.29 21.34
N VAL A 243 -21.02 -11.77 22.27
CA VAL A 243 -20.75 -11.80 23.72
C VAL A 243 -22.00 -12.31 24.40
N GLU A 244 -21.89 -13.46 25.09
CA GLU A 244 -22.98 -13.99 25.92
C GLU A 244 -23.27 -13.05 27.09
N LEU A 245 -24.55 -12.85 27.33
CA LEU A 245 -25.08 -12.03 28.40
C LEU A 245 -26.17 -12.81 29.13
N ASP A 246 -26.38 -12.46 30.39
CA ASP A 246 -27.52 -12.94 31.15
C ASP A 246 -28.14 -11.71 31.83
N LYS A 247 -28.94 -10.96 31.07
CA LYS A 247 -29.55 -9.70 31.51
C LYS A 247 -31.05 -9.72 31.27
N GLN A 248 -31.80 -9.22 32.24
CA GLN A 248 -33.22 -8.92 32.07
C GLN A 248 -33.36 -7.41 31.88
N ILE A 249 -34.06 -7.00 30.83
CA ILE A 249 -34.32 -5.60 30.51
C ILE A 249 -35.83 -5.39 30.56
N GLU A 250 -36.29 -4.45 31.40
CA GLU A 250 -37.68 -4.02 31.43
C GLU A 250 -38.09 -3.49 30.06
N ILE A 251 -39.18 -4.03 29.51
CA ILE A 251 -39.76 -3.56 28.24
C ILE A 251 -40.76 -2.46 28.62
N ASP A 252 -40.39 -1.20 28.39
CA ASP A 252 -41.32 -0.06 28.41
C ASP A 252 -42.20 -0.03 27.15
#